data_AF-A0A2K3QBU8-F1
#
_entry.id   AF-A0A2K3QBU8-F1
#
_cell.length_a   1.000
_cell.length_b   1.000
_cell.length_c   1.000
_cell.angle_alpha   90.00
_cell.angle_beta   90.00
_cell.angle_gamma   90.00
#
_symmetry.space_group_name_H-M   'P 1'
#
loop_
_entity.id
_entity.type
_entity.pdbx_description
1 polymer ?
#
loop_
_entity_poly.entity_id
_entity_poly.type
_entity_poly.pdbx_seq_one_letter_code
_entity_poly.pdbx_strand_id
1 'polypeptide(L)'
;MSAPASSDYELLTEHFSYPPVALLDDIINTVNVLSDRAIDSVERLLLSIPPQKLGFSSSTSKKSKDKDNAAADLSPEEAAKREIENGTHQLETLLNTSIDKKFDLFELYVMRYILTVRPEHQPYIRLAHYDGLDLAPGPQPDRPTAESVTALRRRLQASQKLHVALEAERARNDALLRRLRGLLGIWDRDVKAEEDEAQPSPFGFLRDKGNLEEGGTEQPITTTTEFALSQLQALRSLSTSLRTLLPDLGTGDAADAEGDGGGPGQRADGKKSWRRERAEYIEASSRKYLERSGGLELGPRGEVRDGEWQGAGRGPAKDEVEGLEKVAAMLEGTARRGDGGGGSDAMDMDES
;
A
#
# COMPACT_ATOMS: atom_id res chain seq x y z
N MET A 1 14.54 -24.24 38.44
CA MET A 1 14.24 -22.79 38.43
C MET A 1 12.76 -22.65 38.12
N SER A 2 11.98 -22.18 39.09
CA SER A 2 10.55 -21.92 38.85
C SER A 2 10.46 -20.76 37.88
N ALA A 3 9.76 -20.93 36.76
CA ALA A 3 9.46 -19.82 35.87
C ALA A 3 8.85 -18.67 36.69
N PRO A 4 9.25 -17.40 36.46
CA PRO A 4 8.49 -16.28 36.99
C PRO A 4 7.05 -16.43 36.48
N ALA A 5 6.07 -16.06 37.31
CA ALA A 5 4.68 -16.01 36.88
C ALA A 5 4.63 -15.20 35.57
N SER A 6 4.24 -15.83 34.46
CA SER A 6 4.38 -15.28 33.11
C SER A 6 3.78 -13.87 32.98
N SER A 7 2.75 -13.59 33.77
CA SER A 7 2.09 -12.29 33.87
C SER A 7 3.00 -11.13 34.29
N ASP A 8 3.97 -11.35 35.18
CA ASP A 8 4.89 -10.28 35.62
C ASP A 8 5.85 -9.91 34.52
N TYR A 9 6.38 -10.93 33.85
CA TYR A 9 7.29 -10.74 32.74
C TYR A 9 6.57 -10.02 31.59
N GLU A 10 5.34 -10.43 31.26
CA GLU A 10 4.50 -9.76 30.27
C GLU A 10 4.23 -8.28 30.62
N LEU A 11 3.80 -7.99 31.85
CA LEU A 11 3.53 -6.63 32.30
C LEU A 11 4.78 -5.74 32.23
N LEU A 12 5.94 -6.27 32.63
CA LEU A 12 7.21 -5.55 32.55
C LEU A 12 7.68 -5.39 31.09
N THR A 13 7.52 -6.41 30.25
CA THR A 13 7.85 -6.30 28.82
C THR A 13 6.99 -5.27 28.12
N GLU A 14 5.71 -5.17 28.48
CA GLU A 14 4.80 -4.17 27.95
C GLU A 14 5.17 -2.77 28.45
N HIS A 15 5.53 -2.63 29.74
CA HIS A 15 5.99 -1.36 30.30
C HIS A 15 7.25 -0.84 29.62
N PHE A 16 8.27 -1.70 29.50
CA PHE A 16 9.57 -1.31 28.97
C PHE A 16 9.59 -1.27 27.45
N SER A 17 8.60 -1.86 26.77
CA SER A 17 8.58 -2.12 25.31
C SER A 17 9.69 -3.06 24.81
N TYR A 18 10.46 -3.65 25.71
CA TYR A 18 11.46 -4.66 25.44
C TYR A 18 11.54 -5.65 26.61
N PRO A 19 12.07 -6.86 26.40
CA PRO A 19 12.20 -7.84 27.47
C PRO A 19 13.21 -7.40 28.54
N PRO A 20 12.89 -7.46 29.85
CA PRO A 20 13.81 -7.11 30.93
C PRO A 20 15.19 -7.78 30.84
N VAL A 21 15.25 -9.01 30.34
CA VAL A 21 16.50 -9.76 30.14
C VAL A 21 17.40 -9.08 29.10
N ALA A 22 16.83 -8.47 28.06
CA ALA A 22 17.60 -7.78 27.02
C ALA A 22 18.40 -6.59 27.58
N LEU A 23 17.86 -5.88 28.59
CA LEU A 23 18.59 -4.81 29.27
C LEU A 23 19.82 -5.36 30.01
N LEU A 24 19.70 -6.53 30.64
CA LEU A 24 20.79 -7.16 31.37
C LEU A 24 21.85 -7.68 30.41
N ASP A 25 21.43 -8.31 29.31
CA ASP A 25 22.33 -8.74 28.23
C ASP A 25 23.14 -7.57 27.67
N ASP A 26 22.48 -6.44 27.39
CA ASP A 26 23.15 -5.23 26.90
C ASP A 26 24.16 -4.68 27.93
N ILE A 27 23.81 -4.65 29.23
CA ILE A 27 24.74 -4.23 30.28
C ILE A 27 25.95 -5.16 30.33
N ILE A 28 25.76 -6.48 30.34
CA ILE A 28 26.85 -7.46 30.40
C ILE A 28 27.76 -7.31 29.17
N ASN A 29 27.17 -7.20 27.98
CA ASN A 29 27.91 -6.97 26.74
C ASN A 29 28.75 -5.69 26.79
N THR A 30 28.18 -4.58 27.29
CA THR A 30 28.92 -3.31 27.41
C THR A 30 30.08 -3.42 28.41
N VAL A 31 29.91 -4.13 29.51
CA VAL A 31 30.95 -4.32 30.52
C VAL A 31 32.10 -5.17 29.99
N ASN A 32 31.79 -6.24 29.26
CA ASN A 32 32.81 -7.08 28.62
C ASN A 32 33.63 -6.27 27.60
N VAL A 33 32.97 -5.49 26.73
CA VAL A 33 33.66 -4.61 25.77
C VAL A 33 34.52 -3.55 26.48
N LEU A 34 34.06 -3.01 27.61
CA LEU A 34 34.84 -2.05 28.40
C LEU A 34 36.03 -2.71 29.12
N SER A 35 35.87 -3.95 29.59
CA SER A 35 36.93 -4.76 30.20
C SER A 35 38.05 -5.00 29.20
N ASP A 36 37.72 -5.53 28.02
CA ASP A 36 38.68 -5.80 26.94
C ASP A 36 39.43 -4.51 26.55
N ARG A 37 38.70 -3.41 26.38
CA ARG A 37 39.28 -2.11 26.06
C ARG A 37 40.20 -1.58 27.17
N ALA A 38 39.86 -1.81 28.43
CA ALA A 38 40.68 -1.40 29.56
C ALA A 38 41.97 -2.20 29.61
N ILE A 39 41.91 -3.52 29.43
CA ILE A 39 43.08 -4.40 29.38
C ILE A 39 44.00 -4.01 28.22
N ASP A 40 43.45 -3.82 27.02
CA ASP A 40 44.17 -3.30 25.85
C ASP A 40 44.89 -1.98 26.15
N SER A 41 44.22 -1.08 26.88
CA SER A 41 44.81 0.21 27.25
C SER A 41 45.95 0.08 28.25
N VAL A 42 45.83 -0.86 29.20
CA VAL A 42 46.87 -1.19 30.18
C VAL A 42 48.06 -1.81 29.48
N GLU A 43 47.84 -2.76 28.56
CA GLU A 43 48.92 -3.39 27.78
C GLU A 43 49.68 -2.35 26.95
N ARG A 44 48.97 -1.51 26.19
CA ARG A 44 49.60 -0.43 25.40
C ARG A 44 50.38 0.55 26.28
N LEU A 45 49.86 0.88 27.46
CA LEU A 45 50.54 1.75 28.41
C LEU A 45 51.82 1.09 28.94
N LEU A 46 51.75 -0.18 29.36
CA LEU A 46 52.92 -0.92 29.84
C LEU A 46 53.98 -1.09 28.75
N LEU A 47 53.59 -1.36 27.51
CA LEU A 47 54.50 -1.45 26.37
C LEU A 47 55.13 -0.10 25.99
N SER A 48 54.46 1.02 26.29
CA SER A 48 55.00 2.37 26.04
C SER A 48 56.06 2.79 27.06
N ILE A 49 56.07 2.19 28.26
CA ILE A 49 57.03 2.52 29.31
C ILE A 49 58.31 1.72 29.06
N PRO A 50 59.50 2.37 29.12
CA PRO A 50 60.76 1.67 28.91
C PRO A 50 60.97 0.58 29.99
N PRO A 51 61.43 -0.62 29.61
CA PRO A 51 61.49 -1.80 30.49
C PRO A 51 62.34 -1.58 31.75
N GLN A 52 63.34 -0.71 31.67
CA GLN A 52 64.22 -0.36 32.79
C GLN A 52 63.48 0.36 33.93
N LYS A 53 62.42 1.13 33.62
CA LYS A 53 61.59 1.82 34.62
C LYS A 53 60.56 0.89 35.25
N LEU A 54 60.20 -0.20 34.57
CA LEU A 54 59.29 -1.25 35.04
C LEU A 54 60.00 -2.27 35.95
N GLY A 55 61.33 -2.18 36.10
CA GLY A 55 62.12 -3.10 36.92
C GLY A 55 62.75 -4.25 36.14
N PHE A 56 62.58 -4.32 34.82
CA PHE A 56 63.30 -5.25 33.96
C PHE A 56 64.75 -4.78 33.80
N SER A 57 65.60 -5.11 34.79
CA SER A 57 67.04 -4.86 34.70
C SER A 57 67.72 -6.00 33.94
N SER A 58 68.75 -5.68 33.16
CA SER A 58 69.59 -6.65 32.46
C SER A 58 70.47 -7.50 33.40
N SER A 59 70.27 -7.44 34.73
CA SER A 59 71.19 -8.01 35.73
C SER A 59 70.82 -9.40 36.26
N THR A 60 69.70 -10.00 35.83
CA THR A 60 69.32 -11.37 36.25
C THR A 60 69.94 -12.46 35.35
N SER A 61 70.98 -12.16 34.59
CA SER A 61 71.87 -13.18 34.03
C SER A 61 72.79 -13.77 35.13
N LYS A 62 72.22 -14.17 36.26
CA LYS A 62 72.93 -14.96 37.28
C LYS A 62 72.81 -16.44 36.93
N LYS A 63 73.55 -16.84 35.89
CA LYS A 63 74.24 -18.13 35.77
C LYS A 63 73.52 -19.35 36.39
N SER A 64 72.34 -19.73 35.90
CA SER A 64 71.87 -21.12 36.02
C SER A 64 72.36 -21.89 34.82
N LYS A 65 73.41 -22.68 35.07
CA LYS A 65 74.04 -23.60 34.13
C LYS A 65 73.14 -24.83 33.96
N ASP A 66 72.07 -24.71 33.19
CA ASP A 66 71.43 -25.87 32.57
C ASP A 66 71.25 -25.56 31.07
N LYS A 67 72.10 -26.22 30.29
CA LYS A 67 71.92 -26.41 28.86
C LYS A 67 70.70 -27.31 28.73
N ASP A 68 69.65 -26.84 28.05
CA ASP A 68 68.74 -27.65 27.20
C ASP A 68 67.40 -26.95 26.89
N ASN A 69 67.33 -25.61 26.85
CA ASN A 69 66.18 -24.94 26.27
C ASN A 69 66.60 -23.82 25.30
N ALA A 70 66.12 -23.93 24.06
CA ALA A 70 66.34 -23.02 22.94
C ALA A 70 65.66 -21.64 23.09
N ALA A 71 65.56 -21.13 24.33
CA ALA A 71 64.93 -19.86 24.68
C ALA A 71 65.95 -18.78 25.11
N ALA A 72 67.26 -19.04 24.95
CA ALA A 72 68.33 -18.21 25.51
C ALA A 72 68.76 -17.00 24.67
N ASP A 73 68.17 -16.75 23.49
CA ASP A 73 68.57 -15.66 22.57
C ASP A 73 67.49 -14.59 22.34
N LEU A 74 66.58 -14.35 23.31
CA LEU A 74 65.63 -13.23 23.22
C LEU A 74 66.27 -11.97 23.79
N SER A 75 66.12 -10.84 23.08
CA SER A 75 66.56 -9.52 23.58
C SER A 75 65.89 -9.25 24.94
N PRO A 76 66.56 -8.60 25.91
CA PRO A 76 65.95 -8.26 27.20
C PRO A 76 64.64 -7.45 27.06
N GLU A 77 64.49 -6.72 25.95
CA GLU A 77 63.25 -6.01 25.63
C GLU A 77 62.13 -6.95 25.15
N GLU A 78 62.46 -8.01 24.42
CA GLU A 78 61.49 -9.02 23.97
C GLU A 78 61.04 -9.92 25.13
N ALA A 79 61.94 -10.20 26.07
CA ALA A 79 61.60 -10.89 27.32
C ALA A 79 60.61 -10.07 28.16
N ALA A 80 60.84 -8.76 28.31
CA ALA A 80 59.93 -7.86 29.02
C ALA A 80 58.55 -7.79 28.33
N LYS A 81 58.51 -7.71 27.00
CA LYS A 81 57.24 -7.73 26.24
C LYS A 81 56.46 -9.02 26.47
N ARG A 82 57.11 -10.18 26.38
CA ARG A 82 56.47 -11.49 26.65
C ARG A 82 55.97 -11.62 28.08
N GLU A 83 56.69 -11.06 29.05
CA GLU A 83 56.24 -11.07 30.45
C GLU A 83 55.02 -10.16 30.66
N ILE A 84 55.01 -8.98 30.02
CA ILE A 84 53.85 -8.07 30.02
C ILE A 84 52.64 -8.76 29.36
N GLU A 85 52.80 -9.33 28.16
CA GLU A 85 51.74 -10.06 27.43
C GLU A 85 51.18 -11.24 28.25
N ASN A 86 52.05 -12.02 28.89
CA ASN A 86 51.60 -13.10 29.77
C ASN A 86 50.86 -12.57 31.01
N GLY A 87 51.33 -11.46 31.59
CA GLY A 87 50.69 -10.81 32.73
C GLY A 87 49.33 -10.19 32.38
N THR A 88 49.22 -9.53 31.23
CA THR A 88 47.96 -8.95 30.73
C THR A 88 46.96 -10.05 30.42
N HIS A 89 47.38 -11.15 29.80
CA HIS A 89 46.53 -12.31 29.55
C HIS A 89 46.04 -12.99 30.85
N GLN A 90 46.90 -13.10 31.89
CA GLN A 90 46.47 -13.60 33.20
C GLN A 90 45.47 -12.66 33.87
N LEU A 91 45.69 -11.35 33.78
CA LEU A 91 44.76 -10.34 34.29
C LEU A 91 43.41 -10.40 33.57
N GLU A 92 43.41 -10.53 32.24
CA GLU A 92 42.21 -10.71 31.42
C GLU A 92 41.41 -11.92 31.85
N THR A 93 42.07 -13.07 31.98
CA THR A 93 41.41 -14.32 32.40
C THR A 93 40.77 -14.17 33.79
N LEU A 94 41.49 -13.56 34.74
CA LEU A 94 40.98 -13.31 36.09
C LEU A 94 39.83 -12.30 36.11
N LEU A 95 39.94 -11.23 35.32
CA LEU A 95 38.94 -10.19 35.25
C LEU A 95 37.64 -10.72 34.62
N ASN A 96 37.73 -11.45 33.51
CA ASN A 96 36.56 -12.07 32.87
C ASN A 96 35.88 -13.07 33.81
N THR A 97 36.64 -13.95 34.46
CA THR A 97 36.09 -14.90 35.45
C THR A 97 35.39 -14.17 36.61
N SER A 98 35.94 -13.03 37.05
CA SER A 98 35.34 -12.22 38.11
C SER A 98 34.10 -11.47 37.63
N ILE A 99 34.12 -10.91 36.42
CA ILE A 99 32.98 -10.20 35.82
C ILE A 99 31.83 -11.19 35.66
N ASP A 100 32.03 -12.32 35.00
CA ASP A 100 31.00 -13.35 34.79
C ASP A 100 30.30 -13.71 36.11
N LYS A 101 31.08 -14.09 37.13
CA LYS A 101 30.52 -14.49 38.43
C LYS A 101 29.75 -13.38 39.15
N LYS A 102 30.21 -12.12 39.04
CA LYS A 102 29.55 -10.98 39.70
C LYS A 102 28.34 -10.50 38.93
N PHE A 103 28.39 -10.55 37.61
CA PHE A 103 27.30 -10.17 36.74
C PHE A 103 26.19 -11.22 36.68
N ASP A 104 26.51 -12.51 36.81
CA ASP A 104 25.50 -13.56 37.06
C ASP A 104 24.70 -13.29 38.35
N LEU A 105 25.40 -12.89 39.43
CA LEU A 105 24.76 -12.55 40.71
C LEU A 105 23.94 -11.26 40.59
N PHE A 106 24.43 -10.29 39.83
CA PHE A 106 23.72 -9.05 39.53
C PHE A 106 22.44 -9.32 38.74
N GLU A 107 22.51 -10.12 37.67
CA GLU A 107 21.35 -10.52 36.87
C GLU A 107 20.29 -11.16 37.76
N LEU A 108 20.71 -12.12 38.59
CA LEU A 108 19.82 -12.80 39.52
C LEU A 108 19.21 -11.86 40.57
N TYR A 109 19.98 -10.88 41.04
CA TYR A 109 19.48 -9.88 41.99
C TYR A 109 18.46 -8.95 41.34
N VAL A 110 18.77 -8.42 40.16
CA VAL A 110 17.90 -7.49 39.42
C VAL A 110 16.59 -8.18 39.04
N MET A 111 16.67 -9.39 38.47
CA MET A 111 15.49 -10.17 38.08
C MET A 111 14.67 -10.70 39.24
N ARG A 112 15.18 -10.63 40.48
CA ARG A 112 14.45 -11.07 41.68
C ARG A 112 13.87 -9.92 42.48
N TYR A 113 14.55 -8.77 42.53
CA TYR A 113 14.20 -7.68 43.45
C TYR A 113 13.86 -6.35 42.79
N ILE A 114 14.36 -6.08 41.58
CA ILE A 114 14.18 -4.78 40.91
C ILE A 114 13.14 -4.93 39.80
N LEU A 115 13.38 -5.85 38.87
CA LEU A 115 12.51 -6.12 37.73
C LEU A 115 11.49 -7.22 38.10
N THR A 116 10.83 -7.06 39.25
CA THR A 116 9.77 -7.96 39.70
C THR A 116 8.60 -7.17 40.26
N VAL A 117 7.41 -7.65 39.95
CA VAL A 117 6.18 -7.20 40.57
C VAL A 117 5.76 -8.26 41.57
N ARG A 118 5.48 -7.85 42.81
CA ARG A 118 4.99 -8.80 43.82
C ARG A 118 3.56 -9.23 43.45
N PRO A 119 3.20 -10.52 43.62
CA PRO A 119 1.87 -11.00 43.29
C PRO A 119 0.76 -10.28 44.07
N GLU A 120 1.07 -9.79 45.28
CA GLU A 120 0.15 -9.00 46.11
C GLU A 120 -0.18 -7.62 45.50
N HIS A 121 0.72 -7.06 44.70
CA HIS A 121 0.57 -5.74 44.10
C HIS A 121 0.12 -5.78 42.63
N GLN A 122 0.26 -6.94 41.96
CA GLN A 122 -0.18 -7.13 40.56
C GLN A 122 -1.60 -6.59 40.29
N PRO A 123 -2.64 -6.85 41.12
CA PRO A 123 -4.01 -6.40 40.84
C PRO A 123 -4.19 -4.88 40.92
N TYR A 124 -3.28 -4.17 41.60
CA TYR A 124 -3.34 -2.74 41.82
C TYR A 124 -2.44 -1.95 40.87
N ILE A 125 -1.62 -2.65 40.07
CA ILE A 125 -0.73 -2.04 39.09
C ILE A 125 -1.44 -2.03 37.74
N ARG A 126 -1.61 -0.82 37.19
CA ARG A 126 -2.17 -0.58 35.87
C ARG A 126 -1.17 0.26 35.08
N LEU A 127 -0.89 -0.14 33.84
CA LEU A 127 -0.08 0.68 32.94
C LEU A 127 -0.90 1.85 32.40
N ALA A 128 -0.23 2.96 32.09
CA ALA A 128 -0.89 4.19 31.66
C ALA A 128 -1.75 4.02 30.39
N HIS A 129 -1.36 3.16 29.45
CA HIS A 129 -2.14 2.91 28.23
C HIS A 129 -3.39 2.05 28.49
N TYR A 130 -3.52 1.45 29.67
CA TYR A 130 -4.78 0.86 30.09
C TYR A 130 -5.73 1.90 30.67
N ASP A 131 -5.34 3.14 30.96
CA ASP A 131 -6.25 4.13 31.56
C ASP A 131 -7.48 4.39 30.67
N GLY A 132 -8.67 4.32 31.27
CA GLY A 132 -9.95 4.47 30.55
C GLY A 132 -10.43 3.21 29.82
N LEU A 133 -9.63 2.15 29.73
CA LEU A 133 -10.07 0.84 29.22
C LEU A 133 -10.66 0.00 30.36
N ASP A 134 -11.97 -0.22 30.34
CA ASP A 134 -12.60 -1.24 31.18
C ASP A 134 -12.72 -2.54 30.36
N LEU A 135 -11.78 -3.46 30.60
CA LEU A 135 -11.73 -4.77 29.94
C LEU A 135 -12.55 -5.83 30.69
N ALA A 136 -13.26 -5.45 31.77
CA ALA A 136 -14.11 -6.38 32.50
C ALA A 136 -15.16 -6.99 31.55
N PRO A 137 -15.37 -8.32 31.60
CA PRO A 137 -16.43 -8.96 30.83
C PRO A 137 -17.78 -8.56 31.41
N GLY A 138 -18.36 -7.49 30.89
CA GLY A 138 -19.68 -7.00 31.26
C GLY A 138 -20.42 -6.34 30.08
N PRO A 139 -21.76 -6.27 30.13
CA PRO A 139 -22.56 -5.51 29.17
C PRO A 139 -22.37 -4.02 29.43
N GLN A 140 -21.28 -3.46 28.90
CA GLN A 140 -21.07 -2.02 28.83
C GLN A 140 -21.92 -1.46 27.66
N PRO A 141 -22.77 -0.44 27.87
CA PRO A 141 -23.69 0.07 26.85
C PRO A 141 -22.97 0.65 25.62
N ASP A 142 -21.75 1.13 25.80
CA ASP A 142 -20.93 1.75 24.74
C ASP A 142 -19.90 0.79 24.13
N ARG A 143 -19.93 -0.51 24.48
CA ARG A 143 -18.98 -1.47 23.91
C ARG A 143 -19.34 -1.74 22.44
N PRO A 144 -18.47 -1.41 21.47
CA PRO A 144 -18.75 -1.67 20.07
C PRO A 144 -18.84 -3.18 19.85
N THR A 145 -20.05 -3.68 19.58
CA THR A 145 -20.27 -5.06 19.15
C THR A 145 -19.87 -5.21 17.68
N ALA A 146 -19.47 -6.41 17.26
CA ALA A 146 -19.17 -6.68 15.84
C ALA A 146 -20.36 -6.32 14.93
N GLU A 147 -21.59 -6.52 15.42
CA GLU A 147 -22.83 -6.12 14.75
C GLU A 147 -22.96 -4.60 14.61
N SER A 148 -22.65 -3.82 15.66
CA SER A 148 -22.68 -2.35 15.58
C SER A 148 -21.65 -1.81 14.58
N VAL A 149 -20.46 -2.39 14.54
CA VAL A 149 -19.38 -1.99 13.62
C VAL A 149 -19.76 -2.34 12.18
N THR A 150 -20.32 -3.53 11.94
CA THR A 150 -20.78 -3.92 10.60
C THR A 150 -21.97 -3.09 10.14
N ALA A 151 -22.90 -2.75 11.03
CA ALA A 151 -24.00 -1.82 10.73
C ALA A 151 -23.47 -0.42 10.35
N LEU A 152 -22.48 0.11 11.08
CA LEU A 152 -21.83 1.38 10.73
C LEU A 152 -21.09 1.31 9.40
N ARG A 153 -20.39 0.21 9.11
CA ARG A 153 -19.74 0.00 7.81
C ARG A 153 -20.75 -0.02 6.67
N ARG A 154 -21.87 -0.74 6.82
CA ARG A 154 -22.96 -0.78 5.83
C ARG A 154 -23.58 0.60 5.63
N ARG A 155 -23.83 1.34 6.72
CA ARG A 155 -24.33 2.72 6.66
C ARG A 155 -23.37 3.65 5.94
N LEU A 156 -22.07 3.53 6.22
CA LEU A 156 -21.02 4.31 5.55
C LEU A 156 -20.96 3.98 4.06
N GLN A 157 -21.00 2.70 3.68
CA GLN A 157 -21.04 2.28 2.28
C GLN A 157 -22.29 2.82 1.56
N ALA A 158 -23.47 2.75 2.19
CA ALA A 158 -24.69 3.30 1.63
C ALA A 158 -24.59 4.82 1.45
N SER A 159 -24.02 5.54 2.43
CA SER A 159 -23.79 6.98 2.34
C SER A 159 -22.82 7.37 1.23
N GLN A 160 -21.76 6.58 1.01
CA GLN A 160 -20.81 6.79 -0.07
C GLN A 160 -21.45 6.53 -1.44
N LYS A 161 -22.24 5.47 -1.58
CA LYS A 161 -22.99 5.17 -2.82
C LYS A 161 -23.96 6.30 -3.17
N LEU A 162 -24.69 6.82 -2.18
CA LEU A 162 -25.57 7.98 -2.36
C LEU A 162 -24.77 9.21 -2.81
N HIS A 163 -23.64 9.49 -2.15
CA HIS A 163 -22.81 10.64 -2.48
C HIS A 163 -22.34 10.62 -3.94
N VAL A 164 -21.87 9.47 -4.43
CA VAL A 164 -21.47 9.30 -5.85
C VAL A 164 -22.65 9.51 -6.80
N ALA A 165 -23.83 8.98 -6.47
CA ALA A 165 -25.02 9.18 -7.29
C ALA A 165 -25.44 10.66 -7.34
N LEU A 166 -25.36 11.37 -6.20
CA LEU A 166 -25.67 12.78 -6.11
C LEU A 166 -24.67 13.64 -6.90
N GLU A 167 -23.38 13.33 -6.84
CA GLU A 167 -22.37 13.98 -7.67
C GLU A 167 -22.59 13.76 -9.16
N ALA A 168 -22.99 12.55 -9.57
CA ALA A 168 -23.34 12.25 -10.95
C ALA A 168 -24.57 13.04 -11.41
N GLU A 169 -25.61 13.13 -10.58
CA GLU A 169 -26.80 13.95 -10.88
C GLU A 169 -26.48 15.44 -10.91
N ARG A 170 -25.64 15.94 -10.00
CA ARG A 170 -25.15 17.32 -10.03
C ARG A 170 -24.44 17.60 -11.35
N ALA A 171 -23.55 16.72 -11.79
CA ALA A 171 -22.84 16.87 -13.05
C ALA A 171 -23.79 16.86 -14.28
N ARG A 172 -24.82 16.00 -14.27
CA ARG A 172 -25.87 15.98 -15.31
C ARG A 172 -26.67 17.27 -15.33
N ASN A 173 -27.09 17.76 -14.17
CA ASN A 173 -27.82 19.01 -14.02
C ASN A 173 -26.96 20.19 -14.48
N ASP A 174 -25.69 20.23 -14.10
CA ASP A 174 -24.76 21.28 -14.56
C ASP A 174 -24.56 21.24 -16.08
N ALA A 175 -24.47 20.04 -16.68
CA ALA A 175 -24.39 19.90 -18.14
C ALA A 175 -25.68 20.34 -18.84
N LEU A 176 -26.85 19.98 -18.30
CA LEU A 176 -28.14 20.41 -18.81
C LEU A 176 -28.31 21.92 -18.69
N LEU A 177 -27.94 22.51 -17.55
CA LEU A 177 -27.94 23.96 -17.36
C LEU A 177 -27.01 24.65 -18.35
N ARG A 178 -25.81 24.11 -18.61
CA ARG A 178 -24.91 24.65 -19.66
C ARG A 178 -25.54 24.58 -21.05
N ARG A 179 -26.21 23.47 -21.40
CA ARG A 179 -26.92 23.34 -22.68
C ARG A 179 -28.07 24.33 -22.80
N LEU A 180 -28.92 24.44 -21.78
CA LEU A 180 -30.03 25.39 -21.75
C LEU A 180 -29.52 26.83 -21.83
N ARG A 181 -28.46 27.15 -21.08
CA ARG A 181 -27.78 28.44 -21.14
C ARG A 181 -27.21 28.73 -22.52
N GLY A 182 -26.55 27.77 -23.16
CA GLY A 182 -26.05 27.89 -24.54
C GLY A 182 -27.16 28.09 -25.57
N LEU A 183 -28.28 27.36 -25.44
CA LEU A 183 -29.47 27.53 -26.29
C LEU A 183 -30.13 28.91 -26.10
N LEU A 184 -30.08 29.46 -24.89
CA LEU A 184 -30.57 30.81 -24.56
C LEU A 184 -29.54 31.92 -24.82
N GLY A 185 -28.33 31.58 -25.29
CA GLY A 185 -27.24 32.54 -25.50
C GLY A 185 -26.65 33.16 -24.22
N ILE A 186 -26.93 32.57 -23.04
CA ILE A 186 -26.35 33.00 -21.75
C ILE A 186 -25.04 32.24 -21.54
N TRP A 187 -23.97 32.74 -22.13
CA TRP A 187 -22.62 32.26 -21.82
C TRP A 187 -22.14 32.96 -20.55
N ASP A 188 -21.55 32.20 -19.62
CA ASP A 188 -20.92 32.77 -18.44
C ASP A 188 -19.80 33.71 -18.92
N ARG A 189 -19.81 34.97 -18.48
CA ARG A 189 -19.05 36.09 -19.09
C ARG A 189 -17.51 35.97 -18.97
N ASP A 190 -16.99 34.88 -18.44
CA ASP A 190 -15.56 34.70 -18.11
C ASP A 190 -14.74 33.91 -19.13
N VAL A 191 -15.33 33.43 -20.22
CA VAL A 191 -14.55 32.85 -21.33
C VAL A 191 -14.68 33.76 -22.54
N LYS A 192 -13.61 34.51 -22.84
CA LYS A 192 -13.39 35.21 -24.10
C LYS A 192 -13.49 34.17 -25.22
N ALA A 193 -14.64 34.09 -25.89
CA ALA A 193 -14.76 33.37 -27.15
C ALA A 193 -14.17 34.25 -28.25
N GLU A 194 -13.16 33.75 -28.96
CA GLU A 194 -12.68 34.38 -30.18
C GLU A 194 -13.79 34.40 -31.22
N GLU A 195 -13.86 35.51 -31.97
CA GLU A 195 -14.87 35.80 -32.98
C GLU A 195 -14.67 34.91 -34.21
N ASP A 196 -15.10 33.64 -34.12
CA ASP A 196 -15.23 32.78 -35.30
C ASP A 196 -16.65 32.17 -35.33
N GLU A 197 -17.38 32.52 -36.39
CA GLU A 197 -18.68 31.99 -36.84
C GLU A 197 -19.67 31.55 -35.74
N ALA A 198 -20.20 32.51 -34.99
CA ALA A 198 -21.29 32.28 -34.05
C ALA A 198 -22.59 31.93 -34.80
N GLN A 199 -22.93 30.64 -34.86
CA GLN A 199 -24.33 30.26 -35.14
C GLN A 199 -25.24 30.93 -34.10
N PRO A 200 -26.29 31.67 -34.52
CA PRO A 200 -27.17 32.34 -33.58
C PRO A 200 -27.82 31.30 -32.68
N SER A 201 -27.63 31.43 -31.36
CA SER A 201 -28.29 30.56 -30.39
C SER A 201 -29.80 30.55 -30.69
N PRO A 202 -30.43 29.38 -30.89
CA PRO A 202 -31.76 29.27 -31.51
C PRO A 202 -32.87 29.97 -30.71
N PHE A 203 -32.65 30.22 -29.41
CA PHE A 203 -33.57 30.97 -28.55
C PHE A 203 -33.00 32.28 -28.00
N GLY A 204 -31.85 32.74 -28.50
CA GLY A 204 -31.26 34.02 -28.09
C GLY A 204 -32.16 35.23 -28.40
N PHE A 205 -33.00 35.12 -29.43
CA PHE A 205 -34.00 36.12 -29.80
C PHE A 205 -35.06 36.39 -28.71
N LEU A 206 -35.28 35.45 -27.77
CA LEU A 206 -36.20 35.67 -26.64
C LEU A 206 -35.63 36.63 -25.59
N ARG A 207 -34.30 36.76 -25.54
CA ARG A 207 -33.60 37.66 -24.62
C ARG A 207 -33.37 39.02 -25.26
N ASP A 208 -32.92 39.03 -26.51
CA ASP A 208 -32.58 40.25 -27.22
C ASP A 208 -33.83 40.82 -27.91
N LYS A 209 -34.72 41.42 -27.10
CA LYS A 209 -35.89 42.17 -27.58
C LYS A 209 -35.52 43.45 -28.36
N GLY A 210 -34.23 43.76 -28.49
CA GLY A 210 -33.70 45.02 -29.00
C GLY A 210 -34.06 45.33 -30.47
N ASN A 211 -34.24 44.32 -31.32
CA ASN A 211 -34.64 44.56 -32.73
C ASN A 211 -36.15 44.59 -32.95
N LEU A 212 -36.98 44.31 -31.93
CA LEU A 212 -38.44 44.42 -32.05
C LEU A 212 -38.97 45.81 -31.66
N GLU A 213 -38.16 46.64 -30.98
CA GLU A 213 -38.57 47.99 -30.54
C GLU A 213 -38.20 49.10 -31.54
N GLU A 214 -37.25 48.86 -32.47
CA GLU A 214 -36.86 49.85 -33.50
C GLU A 214 -37.93 50.07 -34.59
N GLY A 215 -38.96 49.21 -34.64
CA GLY A 215 -40.07 49.26 -35.60
C GLY A 215 -41.29 50.09 -35.18
N GLY A 216 -41.19 50.91 -34.12
CA GLY A 216 -42.13 52.00 -33.83
C GLY A 216 -43.63 51.66 -33.75
N THR A 217 -44.02 50.45 -33.30
CA THR A 217 -45.44 50.10 -33.09
C THR A 217 -45.62 49.39 -31.75
N GLU A 218 -46.69 49.72 -31.01
CA GLU A 218 -46.99 49.13 -29.69
C GLU A 218 -47.35 47.63 -29.73
N GLN A 219 -47.43 47.01 -30.92
CA GLN A 219 -47.66 45.57 -31.10
C GLN A 219 -46.77 44.98 -32.21
N PRO A 220 -45.46 44.80 -31.95
CA PRO A 220 -44.51 44.32 -32.97
C PRO A 220 -44.68 42.84 -33.33
N ILE A 221 -45.33 42.04 -32.47
CA ILE A 221 -45.52 40.59 -32.69
C ILE A 221 -46.62 40.32 -33.72
N THR A 222 -47.73 41.07 -33.70
CA THR A 222 -48.86 40.83 -34.61
C THR A 222 -48.49 41.14 -36.05
N THR A 223 -47.86 42.30 -36.29
CA THR A 223 -47.44 42.74 -37.63
C THR A 223 -46.34 41.85 -38.24
N THR A 224 -45.38 41.40 -37.43
CA THR A 224 -44.36 40.44 -37.88
C THR A 224 -44.95 39.06 -38.12
N THR A 225 -45.93 38.60 -37.33
CA THR A 225 -46.62 37.32 -37.59
C THR A 225 -47.46 37.35 -38.86
N GLU A 226 -48.11 38.48 -39.18
CA GLU A 226 -48.86 38.65 -40.43
C GLU A 226 -47.92 38.68 -41.65
N PHE A 227 -46.78 39.37 -41.55
CA PHE A 227 -45.75 39.34 -42.59
C PHE A 227 -45.15 37.94 -42.77
N ALA A 228 -44.80 37.25 -41.67
CA ALA A 228 -44.27 35.88 -41.74
C ALA A 228 -45.30 34.87 -42.31
N LEU A 229 -46.58 35.03 -41.99
CA LEU A 229 -47.67 34.25 -42.60
C LEU A 229 -47.74 34.48 -44.12
N SER A 230 -47.52 35.70 -44.59
CA SER A 230 -47.46 36.01 -46.02
C SER A 230 -46.25 35.36 -46.70
N GLN A 231 -45.10 35.30 -46.02
CA GLN A 231 -43.87 34.66 -46.52
C GLN A 231 -43.95 33.13 -46.50
N LEU A 232 -44.74 32.53 -45.60
CA LEU A 232 -44.96 31.08 -45.55
C LEU A 232 -45.71 30.55 -46.77
N GLN A 233 -46.55 31.36 -47.42
CA GLN A 233 -47.20 30.98 -48.67
C GLN A 233 -46.19 30.93 -49.83
N ALA A 234 -45.27 31.90 -49.90
CA ALA A 234 -44.17 31.90 -50.86
C ALA A 234 -43.23 30.70 -50.64
N LEU A 235 -42.86 30.42 -49.39
CA LEU A 235 -42.04 29.24 -49.03
C LEU A 235 -42.75 27.91 -49.31
N ARG A 236 -44.08 27.83 -49.13
CA ARG A 236 -44.82 26.63 -49.52
C ARG A 236 -44.74 26.38 -51.02
N SER A 237 -44.91 27.43 -51.83
CA SER A 237 -44.81 27.34 -53.30
C SER A 237 -43.41 26.90 -53.76
N LEU A 238 -42.37 27.38 -53.08
CA LEU A 238 -40.97 27.05 -53.35
C LEU A 238 -40.62 25.63 -52.83
N SER A 239 -41.20 25.21 -51.71
CA SER A 239 -41.06 23.85 -51.19
C SER A 239 -41.75 22.82 -52.10
N THR A 240 -42.88 23.18 -52.72
CA THR A 240 -43.52 22.33 -53.72
C THR A 240 -42.71 22.24 -55.00
N SER A 241 -42.06 23.33 -55.44
CA SER A 241 -41.16 23.29 -56.61
C SER A 241 -39.88 22.49 -56.33
N LEU A 242 -39.32 22.59 -55.12
CA LEU A 242 -38.19 21.78 -54.67
C LEU A 242 -38.55 20.30 -54.54
N ARG A 243 -39.76 19.99 -54.05
CA ARG A 243 -40.22 18.61 -53.88
C ARG A 243 -40.55 17.91 -55.21
N THR A 244 -40.91 18.67 -56.25
CA THR A 244 -41.02 18.16 -57.62
C THR A 244 -39.66 17.97 -58.31
N LEU A 245 -38.61 18.65 -57.86
CA LEU A 245 -37.23 18.51 -58.38
C LEU A 245 -36.39 17.47 -57.59
N LEU A 246 -36.86 17.05 -56.41
CA LEU A 246 -36.19 16.08 -55.54
C LEU A 246 -36.04 14.64 -56.10
N PRO A 247 -36.92 14.11 -56.98
CA PRO A 247 -36.75 12.76 -57.52
C PRO A 247 -35.55 12.61 -58.46
N ASP A 248 -34.98 13.71 -58.96
CA ASP A 248 -33.85 13.71 -59.91
C ASP A 248 -32.46 13.74 -59.24
N LEU A 249 -32.39 13.78 -57.90
CA LEU A 249 -31.12 13.96 -57.16
C LEU A 249 -30.84 12.86 -56.10
N GLY A 250 -31.62 11.78 -56.08
CA GLY A 250 -31.56 10.79 -55.00
C GLY A 250 -31.39 9.34 -55.43
N THR A 251 -30.17 8.92 -55.79
CA THR A 251 -29.63 7.56 -55.51
C THR A 251 -28.11 7.56 -55.73
N GLY A 252 -27.32 7.29 -54.67
CA GLY A 252 -25.87 7.17 -54.78
C GLY A 252 -25.16 6.95 -53.45
N ASP A 253 -25.33 5.74 -52.92
CA ASP A 253 -24.49 4.97 -51.99
C ASP A 253 -23.89 5.58 -50.71
N ALA A 254 -24.18 4.86 -49.63
CA ALA A 254 -23.43 4.81 -48.39
C ALA A 254 -22.53 3.57 -48.42
N ALA A 255 -21.22 3.75 -48.33
CA ALA A 255 -20.24 2.88 -47.67
C ALA A 255 -18.83 3.35 -48.04
N ASP A 256 -17.99 3.66 -47.06
CA ASP A 256 -16.68 3.02 -46.87
C ASP A 256 -15.72 3.81 -45.95
N ALA A 257 -14.98 3.01 -45.17
CA ALA A 257 -13.61 3.19 -44.71
C ALA A 257 -13.29 4.13 -43.52
N GLU A 258 -13.08 3.50 -42.35
CA GLU A 258 -11.75 3.33 -41.70
C GLU A 258 -10.56 4.19 -42.19
N GLY A 259 -9.77 4.71 -41.23
CA GLY A 259 -8.43 5.29 -41.42
C GLY A 259 -8.17 6.41 -40.42
N ASP A 260 -7.69 6.12 -39.20
CA ASP A 260 -6.28 6.04 -38.78
C ASP A 260 -5.61 7.40 -38.50
N GLY A 261 -4.85 7.45 -37.40
CA GLY A 261 -3.74 8.39 -37.23
C GLY A 261 -3.71 9.23 -35.95
N GLY A 262 -2.89 8.83 -34.99
CA GLY A 262 -1.94 9.80 -34.41
C GLY A 262 -1.86 9.99 -32.89
N GLY A 263 -1.13 9.09 -32.21
CA GLY A 263 0.07 9.49 -31.46
C GLY A 263 -0.03 9.87 -29.97
N PRO A 264 1.08 9.68 -29.21
CA PRO A 264 1.04 9.34 -27.79
C PRO A 264 1.37 10.52 -26.86
N GLY A 265 0.50 10.76 -25.87
CA GLY A 265 0.65 11.84 -24.88
C GLY A 265 1.15 11.33 -23.52
N GLN A 266 2.44 11.47 -23.30
CA GLN A 266 3.19 11.47 -22.02
C GLN A 266 2.33 11.56 -20.74
N ARG A 267 2.44 10.57 -19.85
CA ARG A 267 2.27 10.79 -18.40
C ARG A 267 3.59 10.55 -17.70
N ALA A 268 4.04 11.62 -17.05
CA ALA A 268 5.32 11.75 -16.38
C ALA A 268 5.53 10.67 -15.32
N ASP A 269 6.64 9.95 -15.47
CA ASP A 269 7.18 9.03 -14.48
C ASP A 269 7.92 9.86 -13.42
N GLY A 270 7.16 10.31 -12.41
CA GLY A 270 7.71 10.91 -11.20
C GLY A 270 8.11 9.81 -10.24
N LYS A 271 9.42 9.55 -10.10
CA LYS A 271 10.02 8.60 -9.15
C LYS A 271 9.25 8.58 -7.83
N LYS A 272 8.49 7.51 -7.59
CA LYS A 272 7.77 7.31 -6.34
C LYS A 272 8.79 7.23 -5.21
N SER A 273 8.57 8.00 -4.15
CA SER A 273 9.37 7.94 -2.92
C SER A 273 9.46 6.49 -2.44
N TRP A 274 10.66 6.01 -2.11
CA TRP A 274 10.94 4.68 -1.52
C TRP A 274 9.94 4.27 -0.42
N ARG A 275 9.43 5.25 0.34
CA ARG A 275 8.42 5.03 1.39
C ARG A 275 7.07 4.59 0.82
N ARG A 276 6.69 5.10 -0.35
CA ARG A 276 5.46 4.76 -1.05
C ARG A 276 5.55 3.39 -1.71
N GLU A 277 6.69 3.05 -2.32
CA GLU A 277 6.92 1.70 -2.86
C GLU A 277 6.92 0.64 -1.75
N ARG A 278 7.56 0.95 -0.62
CA ARG A 278 7.55 0.05 0.55
C ARG A 278 6.15 -0.08 1.15
N ALA A 279 5.36 1.00 1.22
CA ALA A 279 3.98 0.93 1.66
C ALA A 279 3.11 0.09 0.70
N GLU A 280 3.24 0.32 -0.62
CA GLU A 280 2.55 -0.45 -1.66
C GLU A 280 2.92 -1.95 -1.60
N TYR A 281 4.19 -2.27 -1.30
CA TYR A 281 4.66 -3.66 -1.13
C TYR A 281 4.15 -4.32 0.17
N ILE A 282 4.19 -3.61 1.31
CA ILE A 282 3.67 -4.12 2.58
C ILE A 282 2.16 -4.35 2.46
N GLU A 283 1.43 -3.42 1.85
CA GLU A 283 -0.02 -3.55 1.65
C GLU A 283 -0.35 -4.70 0.68
N ALA A 284 0.42 -4.88 -0.39
CA ALA A 284 0.23 -6.00 -1.32
C ALA A 284 0.57 -7.36 -0.71
N SER A 285 1.60 -7.43 0.15
CA SER A 285 1.99 -8.68 0.83
C SER A 285 1.05 -9.03 1.97
N SER A 286 0.59 -8.06 2.75
CA SER A 286 -0.45 -8.28 3.77
C SER A 286 -1.77 -8.68 3.14
N ARG A 287 -2.15 -8.09 2.00
CA ARG A 287 -3.34 -8.47 1.23
C ARG A 287 -3.27 -9.92 0.75
N LYS A 288 -2.16 -10.31 0.10
CA LYS A 288 -1.93 -11.69 -0.35
C LYS A 288 -1.92 -12.70 0.81
N TYR A 289 -1.42 -12.31 1.97
CA TYR A 289 -1.46 -13.15 3.17
C TYR A 289 -2.89 -13.32 3.69
N LEU A 290 -3.68 -12.25 3.75
CA LEU A 290 -5.08 -12.29 4.19
C LEU A 290 -5.99 -13.07 3.22
N GLU A 291 -5.76 -12.93 1.91
CA GLU A 291 -6.43 -13.75 0.88
C GLU A 291 -6.08 -15.24 1.04
N ARG A 292 -4.81 -15.57 1.31
CA ARG A 292 -4.35 -16.96 1.42
C ARG A 292 -4.70 -17.65 2.74
N SER A 293 -4.63 -16.92 3.85
CA SER A 293 -4.84 -17.46 5.21
C SER A 293 -6.28 -17.30 5.71
N GLY A 294 -6.97 -16.23 5.28
CA GLY A 294 -8.30 -15.87 5.76
C GLY A 294 -9.42 -16.10 4.76
N GLY A 295 -9.12 -16.49 3.50
CA GLY A 295 -10.14 -16.72 2.47
C GLY A 295 -10.99 -15.49 2.14
N LEU A 296 -10.54 -14.29 2.53
CA LEU A 296 -11.23 -13.02 2.32
C LEU A 296 -10.85 -12.46 0.95
N GLU A 297 -11.82 -12.21 0.08
CA GLU A 297 -11.56 -11.45 -1.15
C GLU A 297 -11.45 -9.97 -0.80
N LEU A 298 -10.35 -9.30 -1.19
CA LEU A 298 -10.14 -7.89 -0.88
C LEU A 298 -10.15 -7.05 -2.17
N GLY A 299 -10.96 -5.99 -2.22
CA GLY A 299 -10.98 -5.05 -3.34
C GLY A 299 -9.70 -4.19 -3.43
N PRO A 300 -9.54 -3.38 -4.50
CA PRO A 300 -8.37 -2.51 -4.71
C PRO A 300 -8.09 -1.51 -3.58
N ARG A 301 -9.07 -1.29 -2.69
CA ARG A 301 -8.98 -0.42 -1.50
C ARG A 301 -9.05 -1.18 -0.16
N GLY A 302 -8.89 -2.51 -0.16
CA GLY A 302 -8.91 -3.33 1.05
C GLY A 302 -10.30 -3.60 1.64
N GLU A 303 -11.35 -3.43 0.84
CA GLU A 303 -12.73 -3.79 1.21
C GLU A 303 -12.96 -5.29 1.09
N VAL A 304 -13.66 -5.91 2.06
CA VAL A 304 -14.01 -7.33 2.00
C VAL A 304 -15.11 -7.52 0.96
N ARG A 305 -14.81 -8.25 -0.12
CA ARG A 305 -15.76 -8.70 -1.12
C ARG A 305 -16.39 -9.99 -0.61
N ASP A 306 -17.52 -9.84 0.07
CA ASP A 306 -18.44 -10.95 0.27
C ASP A 306 -19.14 -11.22 -1.08
N GLY A 307 -19.11 -12.46 -1.55
CA GLY A 307 -19.50 -12.91 -2.90
C GLY A 307 -20.94 -12.62 -3.38
N GLU A 308 -21.68 -11.73 -2.73
CA GLU A 308 -22.92 -11.15 -3.27
C GLU A 308 -22.60 -9.91 -4.13
N TRP A 309 -22.35 -10.20 -5.41
CA TRP A 309 -22.62 -9.37 -6.59
C TRP A 309 -22.43 -7.84 -6.44
N GLN A 310 -21.21 -7.35 -6.65
CA GLN A 310 -20.92 -5.93 -6.87
C GLN A 310 -19.98 -5.73 -8.07
N GLY A 311 -20.59 -5.44 -9.23
CA GLY A 311 -19.90 -5.10 -10.49
C GLY A 311 -19.21 -6.28 -11.17
N ALA A 312 -18.60 -6.04 -12.34
CA ALA A 312 -17.96 -7.05 -13.19
C ALA A 312 -17.25 -8.10 -12.31
N GLY A 313 -17.76 -9.33 -12.39
CA GLY A 313 -17.27 -10.45 -11.61
C GLY A 313 -15.76 -10.62 -11.77
N ARG A 314 -15.17 -11.44 -10.91
CA ARG A 314 -13.74 -11.79 -10.90
C ARG A 314 -13.16 -11.77 -12.33
N GLY A 315 -12.26 -10.83 -12.59
CA GLY A 315 -11.46 -10.85 -13.82
C GLY A 315 -10.75 -12.21 -13.84
N PRO A 316 -10.92 -13.02 -14.89
CA PRO A 316 -10.43 -14.39 -14.89
C PRO A 316 -8.92 -14.37 -14.66
N ALA A 317 -8.46 -15.17 -13.71
CA ALA A 317 -7.03 -15.33 -13.47
C ALA A 317 -6.38 -15.90 -14.74
N LYS A 318 -5.15 -15.51 -15.05
CA LYS A 318 -4.46 -15.93 -16.28
C LYS A 318 -4.47 -17.46 -16.46
N ASP A 319 -4.30 -18.19 -15.36
CA ASP A 319 -4.30 -19.66 -15.34
C ASP A 319 -5.68 -20.26 -15.66
N GLU A 320 -6.77 -19.54 -15.36
CA GLU A 320 -8.13 -19.96 -15.70
C GLU A 320 -8.51 -19.60 -17.12
N VAL A 321 -8.00 -18.49 -17.65
CA VAL A 321 -8.11 -18.17 -19.07
C VAL A 321 -7.39 -19.24 -19.88
N GLU A 322 -6.17 -19.62 -19.48
CA GLU A 322 -5.42 -20.72 -20.11
C GLU A 322 -6.13 -22.08 -19.95
N GLY A 323 -6.81 -22.30 -18.83
CA GLY A 323 -7.66 -23.48 -18.61
C GLY A 323 -8.89 -23.51 -19.51
N LEU A 324 -9.58 -22.38 -19.65
CA LEU A 324 -10.74 -22.22 -20.53
C LEU A 324 -10.35 -22.30 -22.00
N GLU A 325 -9.19 -21.77 -22.39
CA GLU A 325 -8.64 -21.90 -23.75
C GLU A 325 -8.32 -23.37 -24.08
N LYS A 326 -7.76 -24.13 -23.14
CA LYS A 326 -7.54 -25.58 -23.31
C LYS A 326 -8.84 -26.37 -23.42
N VAL A 327 -9.84 -26.03 -22.61
CA VAL A 327 -11.16 -26.69 -22.66
C VAL A 327 -11.91 -26.32 -23.94
N ALA A 328 -11.83 -25.06 -24.39
CA ALA A 328 -12.39 -24.61 -25.66
C ALA A 328 -11.73 -25.32 -26.85
N ALA A 329 -10.41 -25.46 -26.85
CA ALA A 329 -9.67 -26.21 -27.88
C ALA A 329 -10.07 -27.70 -27.90
N MET A 330 -10.32 -28.31 -26.74
CA MET A 330 -10.82 -29.69 -26.66
C MET A 330 -12.26 -29.82 -27.17
N LEU A 331 -13.13 -28.84 -26.90
CA LEU A 331 -14.52 -28.84 -27.33
C LEU A 331 -14.63 -28.59 -28.85
N GLU A 332 -13.81 -27.70 -29.39
CA GLU A 332 -13.68 -27.45 -30.84
C GLU A 332 -13.13 -28.69 -31.58
N GLY A 333 -12.19 -29.42 -30.96
CA GLY A 333 -11.70 -30.70 -31.46
C GLY A 333 -12.75 -31.82 -31.45
N THR A 334 -13.76 -31.72 -30.57
CA THR A 334 -14.84 -32.72 -30.46
C THR A 334 -15.99 -32.41 -31.41
N ALA A 335 -16.28 -31.13 -31.69
CA ALA A 335 -17.29 -30.70 -32.67
C ALA A 335 -16.91 -31.10 -34.11
N ARG A 336 -15.61 -31.32 -34.40
CA ARG A 336 -15.12 -31.73 -35.73
C ARG A 336 -15.10 -33.25 -35.95
N ARG A 337 -15.50 -34.05 -34.96
CA ARG A 337 -15.43 -35.52 -35.00
C ARG A 337 -16.81 -36.22 -34.93
N GLY A 338 -17.89 -35.45 -35.12
CA GLY A 338 -19.28 -35.92 -35.06
C GLY A 338 -20.02 -35.99 -36.40
N ASP A 339 -19.34 -35.88 -37.54
CA ASP A 339 -19.95 -36.07 -38.86
C ASP A 339 -19.12 -37.09 -39.67
N GLY A 340 -19.65 -38.30 -39.81
CA GLY A 340 -19.06 -39.37 -40.62
C GLY A 340 -19.07 -40.74 -39.95
N GLY A 341 -20.19 -41.47 -40.08
CA GLY A 341 -20.26 -42.85 -39.61
C GLY A 341 -21.57 -43.56 -39.93
N GLY A 342 -22.01 -43.53 -41.20
CA GLY A 342 -23.10 -44.37 -41.69
C GLY A 342 -22.57 -45.67 -42.31
N GLY A 343 -23.11 -46.80 -41.84
CA GLY A 343 -23.64 -47.88 -42.69
C GLY A 343 -22.73 -49.03 -43.17
N SER A 344 -23.13 -50.25 -42.76
CA SER A 344 -22.96 -51.59 -43.40
C SER A 344 -21.53 -52.17 -43.48
N ASP A 345 -21.26 -53.47 -43.28
CA ASP A 345 -21.98 -54.61 -43.86
C ASP A 345 -21.60 -55.98 -43.23
N ALA A 346 -22.46 -56.98 -43.45
CA ALA A 346 -22.30 -58.46 -43.44
C ALA A 346 -21.88 -59.19 -42.13
N MET A 347 -22.74 -59.99 -41.47
CA MET A 347 -23.20 -61.36 -41.83
C MET A 347 -22.05 -62.34 -42.10
N ASP A 348 -21.76 -63.23 -41.14
CA ASP A 348 -21.53 -64.63 -41.47
C ASP A 348 -21.99 -65.53 -40.32
N MET A 349 -22.73 -66.57 -40.69
CA MET A 349 -23.22 -67.64 -39.83
C MET A 349 -22.11 -68.66 -39.57
N ASP A 350 -22.13 -69.31 -38.41
CA ASP A 350 -22.30 -70.77 -38.40
C ASP A 350 -22.73 -71.29 -37.01
N GLU A 351 -23.72 -72.19 -37.04
CA GLU A 351 -24.13 -73.05 -35.94
C GLU A 351 -23.27 -74.33 -35.94
N SER A 352 -22.75 -74.74 -34.77
CA SER A 352 -22.85 -76.10 -34.19
C SER A 352 -21.95 -76.23 -32.96
#